data_AF-A0A7S0EE19-F1
#
_entry.id   AF-A0A7S0EE19-F1
#
_cell.length_a   1.000
_cell.length_b   1.000
_cell.length_c   1.000
_cell.angle_alpha   90.00
_cell.angle_beta   90.00
_cell.angle_gamma   90.00
#
_symmetry.space_group_name_H-M   'P 1'
#
loop_
_entity.id
_entity.type
_entity.pdbx_description
1 polymer ?
#
loop_
_entity_poly.entity_id
_entity_poly.type
_entity_poly.pdbx_seq_one_letter_code
_entity_poly.pdbx_strand_id
1 'polypeptide(L)'
;AKSLTSNALAMQRLSSVASKALRIPRAAPKASRSFASGGHEESDFWKNVSLGGLVLVGVVGAWEYKVHLDHHNDPHADPEKNNFPYIRVRNKEFPWSCSDCNLFDSECWKACKGA
;
A
#
# COMPACT_ATOMS: atom_id res chain seq x y z
N ALA A 1 33.14 -85.90 -1.25
CA ALA A 1 32.60 -84.96 -2.26
C ALA A 1 31.17 -84.60 -1.82
N LYS A 2 30.91 -83.41 -1.23
CA LYS A 2 30.34 -82.21 -1.87
C LYS A 2 29.13 -82.56 -2.76
N SER A 3 27.92 -82.51 -2.20
CA SER A 3 26.96 -81.39 -2.31
C SER A 3 26.58 -81.09 -3.75
N LEU A 4 25.30 -81.29 -4.11
CA LEU A 4 24.55 -80.63 -5.19
C LEU A 4 23.15 -81.29 -5.33
N THR A 5 22.22 -81.01 -4.41
CA THR A 5 20.78 -81.09 -4.72
C THR A 5 20.27 -79.67 -4.84
N SER A 6 20.28 -79.24 -6.10
CA SER A 6 19.93 -77.92 -6.59
C SER A 6 18.41 -77.73 -6.54
N ASN A 7 17.98 -76.65 -5.88
CA ASN A 7 16.83 -75.81 -6.25
C ASN A 7 15.44 -76.46 -6.34
N ALA A 8 14.81 -76.70 -5.19
CA ALA A 8 13.36 -76.85 -5.06
C ALA A 8 12.79 -75.90 -4.00
N LEU A 9 13.03 -74.60 -4.15
CA LEU A 9 12.38 -73.54 -3.36
C LEU A 9 12.04 -72.37 -4.28
N ALA A 10 11.24 -72.67 -5.31
CA ALA A 10 10.46 -71.67 -6.01
C ALA A 10 9.00 -72.08 -5.84
N MET A 11 8.17 -71.15 -5.38
CA MET A 11 6.72 -71.26 -5.12
C MET A 11 6.27 -71.64 -3.71
N GLN A 12 6.35 -70.68 -2.79
CA GLN A 12 5.27 -70.41 -1.82
C GLN A 12 5.06 -68.88 -1.82
N ARG A 13 4.32 -68.37 -2.81
CA ARG A 13 2.90 -67.96 -2.69
C ARG A 13 2.73 -66.78 -1.74
N LEU A 14 2.83 -65.58 -2.33
CA LEU A 14 2.26 -64.34 -1.84
C LEU A 14 0.75 -64.51 -1.61
N SER A 15 0.27 -64.45 -0.37
CA SER A 15 -1.14 -64.07 -0.10
C SER A 15 -1.36 -63.86 1.40
N SER A 16 -1.31 -62.62 1.88
CA SER A 16 -2.17 -62.11 2.98
C SER A 16 -1.74 -60.70 3.40
N VAL A 17 -1.93 -59.71 2.54
CA VAL A 17 -2.06 -58.31 2.96
C VAL A 17 -3.19 -57.67 2.15
N ALA A 18 -4.43 -58.06 2.45
CA ALA A 18 -5.59 -57.51 1.76
C ALA A 18 -6.83 -57.52 2.66
N SER A 19 -6.91 -56.63 3.65
CA SER A 19 -8.20 -56.25 4.27
C SER A 19 -8.26 -54.88 4.97
N LYS A 20 -7.22 -54.03 4.93
CA LYS A 20 -7.24 -52.73 5.65
C LYS A 20 -7.29 -51.47 4.76
N ALA A 21 -7.74 -51.59 3.51
CA ALA A 21 -7.75 -50.48 2.55
C ALA A 21 -9.15 -50.03 2.10
N LEU A 22 -10.19 -50.19 2.92
CA LEU A 22 -11.55 -49.70 2.62
C LEU A 22 -12.16 -48.99 3.84
N ARG A 23 -11.57 -47.86 4.22
CA ARG A 23 -12.29 -46.79 4.92
C ARG A 23 -11.87 -45.46 4.31
N ILE A 24 -12.59 -45.05 3.27
CA ILE A 24 -12.50 -43.71 2.71
C ILE A 24 -13.33 -42.81 3.65
N PRO A 25 -12.74 -41.90 4.44
CA PRO A 25 -13.54 -40.91 5.15
C PRO A 25 -14.15 -39.97 4.10
N ARG A 26 -15.45 -40.08 3.86
CA ARG A 26 -16.18 -39.13 3.01
C ARG A 26 -16.30 -37.83 3.80
N ALA A 27 -15.34 -36.93 3.66
CA ALA A 27 -15.45 -35.58 4.18
C ALA A 27 -16.65 -34.91 3.50
N ALA A 28 -17.70 -34.58 4.26
CA ALA A 28 -18.78 -33.76 3.78
C ALA A 28 -18.20 -32.41 3.34
N PRO A 29 -18.54 -31.87 2.15
CA PRO A 29 -18.11 -30.54 1.79
C PRO A 29 -18.69 -29.56 2.81
N LYS A 30 -17.81 -28.91 3.59
CA LYS A 30 -18.23 -27.74 4.37
C LYS A 30 -18.70 -26.72 3.34
N ALA A 31 -20.01 -26.53 3.26
CA ALA A 31 -20.60 -25.46 2.47
C ALA A 31 -20.16 -24.12 3.09
N SER A 32 -19.01 -23.62 2.64
CA SER A 32 -18.59 -22.25 2.91
C SER A 32 -19.50 -21.36 2.07
N ARG A 33 -20.44 -20.68 2.74
CA ARG A 33 -21.28 -19.68 2.09
C ARG A 33 -20.42 -18.43 1.94
N SER A 34 -20.13 -18.05 0.70
CA SER A 34 -19.49 -16.76 0.41
C SER A 34 -20.48 -15.66 0.79
N PHE A 35 -20.15 -14.85 1.81
CA PHE A 35 -21.01 -13.78 2.32
C PHE A 35 -20.81 -12.43 1.60
N ALA A 36 -20.03 -12.39 0.52
CA ALA A 36 -19.82 -11.19 -0.30
C ALA A 36 -20.36 -11.42 -1.72
N SER A 37 -21.21 -10.51 -2.21
CA SER A 37 -21.71 -10.52 -3.59
C SER A 37 -20.65 -10.10 -4.62
N GLY A 38 -19.47 -9.67 -4.17
CA GLY A 38 -18.26 -9.52 -4.98
C GLY A 38 -17.33 -10.68 -4.68
N GLY A 39 -17.14 -11.58 -5.65
CA GLY A 39 -16.22 -12.70 -5.52
C GLY A 39 -14.76 -12.25 -5.42
N HIS A 40 -13.85 -13.21 -5.22
CA HIS A 40 -12.39 -12.98 -5.22
C HIS A 40 -11.92 -12.13 -6.41
N GLU A 41 -12.53 -12.33 -7.59
CA GLU A 41 -12.27 -11.60 -8.83
C GLU A 41 -12.43 -10.07 -8.70
N GLU A 42 -13.50 -9.59 -8.05
CA GLU A 42 -13.75 -8.15 -7.88
C GLU A 42 -12.69 -7.52 -6.96
N SER A 43 -12.35 -8.24 -5.87
CA SER A 43 -11.33 -7.77 -4.94
C SER A 43 -9.94 -7.73 -5.59
N ASP A 44 -9.62 -8.68 -6.45
CA ASP A 44 -8.35 -8.73 -7.17
C ASP A 44 -8.27 -7.66 -8.27
N PHE A 45 -9.39 -7.34 -8.93
CA PHE A 45 -9.47 -6.20 -9.84
C PHE A 45 -9.10 -4.88 -9.14
N TRP A 46 -9.76 -4.54 -8.03
CA TRP A 46 -9.49 -3.28 -7.32
C TRP A 46 -8.10 -3.21 -6.69
N LYS A 47 -7.54 -4.35 -6.28
CA LYS A 47 -6.14 -4.43 -5.83
C LYS A 47 -5.19 -4.05 -6.96
N ASN A 48 -5.38 -4.60 -8.14
CA ASN A 48 -4.54 -4.30 -9.30
C ASN A 48 -4.69 -2.83 -9.75
N VAL A 49 -5.92 -2.30 -9.76
CA VAL A 49 -6.18 -0.89 -10.04
C VAL A 49 -5.47 0.01 -9.02
N SER A 50 -5.54 -0.31 -7.73
CA SER A 50 -4.89 0.48 -6.68
C SER A 50 -3.37 0.41 -6.78
N LEU A 51 -2.81 -0.75 -7.11
CA LEU A 51 -1.37 -0.90 -7.37
C LEU A 51 -0.92 -0.05 -8.58
N GLY A 52 -1.72 -0.01 -9.65
CA GLY A 52 -1.50 0.90 -10.76
C GLY A 52 -1.58 2.38 -10.34
N GLY A 53 -2.56 2.72 -9.51
CA GLY A 53 -2.70 4.06 -8.92
C GLY A 53 -1.50 4.48 -8.09
N LEU A 54 -0.86 3.56 -7.37
CA LEU A 54 0.34 3.84 -6.59
C LEU A 54 1.52 4.25 -7.49
N VAL A 55 1.67 3.61 -8.66
CA VAL A 55 2.69 4.02 -9.64
C VAL A 55 2.40 5.42 -10.17
N LEU A 56 1.14 5.72 -10.50
CA LEU A 56 0.74 7.05 -10.98
C LEU A 56 1.02 8.14 -9.93
N VAL A 57 0.61 7.90 -8.68
CA VAL A 57 0.88 8.82 -7.56
C VAL A 57 2.38 8.97 -7.33
N GLY A 58 3.17 7.91 -7.48
CA GLY A 58 4.64 7.99 -7.39
C GLY A 58 5.24 8.91 -8.46
N VAL A 59 4.80 8.79 -9.71
CA VAL A 59 5.29 9.64 -10.81
C VAL A 59 4.88 11.10 -10.62
N VAL A 60 3.59 11.36 -10.35
CA VAL A 60 3.09 12.73 -10.11
C VAL A 60 3.73 13.32 -8.85
N GLY A 61 3.87 12.53 -7.78
CA GLY A 61 4.53 12.97 -6.54
C GLY A 61 5.99 13.34 -6.75
N ALA A 62 6.75 12.58 -7.54
CA ALA A 62 8.13 12.94 -7.87
C ALA A 62 8.22 14.22 -8.70
N TRP A 63 7.28 14.42 -9.64
CA TRP A 63 7.18 15.64 -10.43
C TRP A 63 6.87 16.86 -9.55
N GLU A 64 5.83 16.77 -8.72
CA GLU A 64 5.45 17.82 -7.78
C GLU A 64 6.55 18.11 -6.77
N TYR A 65 7.27 17.09 -6.30
CA TYR A 65 8.43 17.27 -5.43
C TYR A 65 9.52 18.12 -6.09
N LYS A 66 9.83 17.84 -7.37
CA LYS A 66 10.78 18.65 -8.14
C LYS A 66 10.28 20.09 -8.28
N VAL A 67 9.02 20.28 -8.68
CA VAL A 67 8.41 21.62 -8.82
C VAL A 67 8.47 22.38 -7.50
N HIS A 68 8.15 21.72 -6.39
CA HIS A 68 8.18 22.29 -5.04
C HIS A 68 9.59 22.73 -4.65
N LEU A 69 10.62 21.93 -4.93
CA LEU A 69 12.02 22.32 -4.71
C LEU A 69 12.42 23.54 -5.55
N ASP A 70 12.02 23.58 -6.82
CA ASP A 70 12.30 24.73 -7.68
C ASP A 70 11.60 26.00 -7.14
N HIS A 71 10.38 25.86 -6.61
CA HIS A 71 9.59 26.94 -6.02
C HIS A 71 10.16 27.46 -4.69
N HIS A 72 10.77 26.62 -3.85
CA HIS A 72 11.43 27.08 -2.61
C HIS A 72 12.65 27.95 -2.83
N ASN A 73 13.30 27.82 -3.99
CA ASN A 73 14.51 28.58 -4.32
C ASN A 73 14.21 29.94 -4.96
N ASP A 74 12.96 30.21 -5.34
CA ASP A 74 12.51 31.49 -5.88
C ASP A 74 11.69 32.24 -4.81
N PRO A 75 12.07 33.46 -4.39
CA PRO A 75 11.29 34.21 -3.41
C PRO A 75 9.88 34.47 -3.95
N HIS A 76 8.89 33.79 -3.35
CA HIS A 76 7.48 33.95 -3.66
C HIS A 76 7.05 35.41 -3.44
N ALA A 77 7.00 36.16 -4.53
CA ALA A 77 6.71 37.58 -4.58
C ALA A 77 7.67 38.43 -3.73
N ASP A 78 8.58 39.13 -4.41
CA ASP A 78 9.28 40.27 -3.82
C ASP A 78 8.22 41.25 -3.25
N PRO A 79 8.14 41.42 -1.91
CA PRO A 79 7.13 42.25 -1.27
C PRO A 79 7.31 43.73 -1.61
N GLU A 80 8.50 44.15 -2.07
CA GLU A 80 8.78 45.50 -2.53
C GLU A 80 8.22 45.73 -3.95
N LYS A 81 8.21 44.69 -4.78
CA LYS A 81 7.76 44.76 -6.19
C LYS A 81 6.25 44.81 -6.38
N ASN A 82 5.48 44.31 -5.42
CA ASN A 82 4.02 44.16 -5.52
C ASN A 82 3.27 44.97 -4.45
N ASN A 83 3.73 46.17 -4.12
CA ASN A 83 3.08 47.03 -3.13
C ASN A 83 2.02 47.94 -3.76
N PHE A 84 0.95 47.34 -4.31
CA PHE A 84 -0.19 48.11 -4.77
C PHE A 84 -1.15 48.44 -3.60
N PRO A 85 -1.87 49.59 -3.62
CA PRO A 85 -2.70 50.03 -2.48
C PRO A 85 -3.82 49.07 -2.05
N TYR A 86 -4.21 48.15 -2.92
CA TYR A 86 -5.23 47.13 -2.64
C TYR A 86 -4.65 45.83 -2.08
N ILE A 87 -3.32 45.67 -2.11
CA ILE A 87 -2.62 44.50 -1.58
C ILE A 87 -2.31 44.78 -0.10
N ARG A 88 -2.63 43.82 0.77
CA ARG A 88 -2.56 43.96 2.25
C ARG A 88 -3.45 45.07 2.85
N VAL A 89 -4.61 45.35 2.26
CA VAL A 89 -5.59 46.26 2.87
C VAL A 89 -6.14 45.69 4.19
N ARG A 90 -6.15 46.51 5.25
CA ARG A 90 -6.70 46.17 6.57
C ARG A 90 -7.69 47.23 7.04
N ASN A 91 -8.96 46.86 7.11
CA ASN A 91 -9.99 47.69 7.76
C ASN A 91 -10.01 47.51 9.29
N LYS A 92 -9.53 46.35 9.75
CA LYS A 92 -9.41 45.96 11.16
C LYS A 92 -8.15 45.13 11.34
N GLU A 93 -7.51 45.36 12.48
CA GLU A 93 -6.39 44.57 12.95
C GLU A 93 -6.82 43.14 13.29
N PHE A 94 -5.87 42.22 13.18
CA PHE A 94 -6.12 40.85 13.58
C PHE A 94 -6.13 40.68 15.12
N PRO A 95 -6.84 39.67 15.64
CA PRO A 95 -7.02 39.49 17.08
C PRO A 95 -5.79 38.87 17.80
N TRP A 96 -4.69 38.60 17.10
CA TRP A 96 -3.48 38.03 17.68
C TRP A 96 -2.37 39.08 17.84
N SER A 97 -1.30 38.70 18.56
CA SER A 97 -0.22 39.63 18.95
C SER A 97 0.47 40.33 17.77
N CYS A 98 0.66 39.63 16.65
CA CYS A 98 1.20 40.19 15.42
C CYS A 98 0.07 40.68 14.52
N SER A 99 -0.54 41.82 14.85
CA SER A 99 -1.84 42.25 14.30
C SER A 99 -1.89 42.47 12.78
N ASP A 100 -0.74 42.53 12.10
CA ASP A 100 -0.64 42.68 10.64
C ASP A 100 -0.33 41.36 9.88
N CYS A 101 0.17 40.33 10.57
CA CYS A 101 0.54 39.05 9.94
C CYS A 101 -0.69 38.17 9.70
N ASN A 102 -0.89 37.63 8.50
CA ASN A 102 -1.96 36.65 8.25
C ASN A 102 -1.73 35.34 9.02
N LEU A 103 -2.78 34.55 9.24
CA LEU A 103 -2.71 33.27 9.96
C LEU A 103 -1.67 32.29 9.39
N PHE A 104 -1.53 32.22 8.06
CA PHE A 104 -0.61 31.29 7.37
C PHE A 104 0.62 31.96 6.76
N ASP A 105 0.99 33.16 7.23
CA ASP A 105 2.17 33.89 6.76
C ASP A 105 3.36 33.63 7.67
N SER A 106 4.02 32.48 7.48
CA SER A 106 5.11 32.04 8.34
C SER A 106 6.28 33.03 8.39
N GLU A 107 6.57 33.71 7.28
CA GLU A 107 7.67 34.66 7.21
C GLU A 107 7.34 35.94 7.99
N CYS A 108 6.11 36.47 7.89
CA CYS A 108 5.66 37.58 8.73
C CYS A 108 5.69 37.21 10.22
N TRP A 109 5.23 36.00 10.58
CA TRP A 109 5.27 35.54 11.97
C TRP A 109 6.69 35.43 12.53
N LYS A 110 7.64 34.94 11.73
CA LYS A 110 9.06 34.89 12.12
C LYS A 110 9.62 36.30 12.31
N ALA A 111 9.34 37.22 11.39
CA ALA A 111 9.78 38.61 11.48
C ALA A 111 9.19 39.31 12.72
N CYS A 112 7.89 39.17 12.98
CA CYS A 112 7.24 39.79 14.12
C CYS A 112 7.68 39.22 15.48
N LYS A 113 7.93 37.90 15.57
CA LYS A 113 8.34 37.24 16.83
C LYS A 113 9.85 37.24 17.06
N GLY A 114 10.64 37.40 16.01
CA GLY A 114 12.09 37.50 16.07
C GLY A 114 12.61 38.94 16.19
N ALA A 115 11.73 39.93 16.10
CA ALA A 115 12.00 41.36 16.33
C ALA A 115 11.68 41.77 17.77
#